data_AF-A0A7S1QAD5-F1
#
_entry.id   AF-A0A7S1QAD5-F1
#
_cell.length_a   1.000
_cell.length_b   1.000
_cell.length_c   1.000
_cell.angle_alpha   90.00
_cell.angle_beta   90.00
_cell.angle_gamma   90.00
#
_symmetry.space_group_name_H-M   'P 1'
#
loop_
_entity.id
_entity.type
_entity.pdbx_description
1 polymer ?
#
loop_
_entity_poly.entity_id
_entity_poly.type
_entity_poly.pdbx_seq_one_letter_code
_entity_poly.pdbx_strand_id
1 'polypeptide(L)'
;WGGSSCLPKGASSLLITSSGICARSESALGIPSGGWSGTSCVPAGTMTCSSITRPGVCNDAAARLSLDCAGWSGNKCFASGEPKCTEVTGQSICKTSMAKFGINCVWNGDSCFPDGGSNSSMQQKA
;
A
#
# COMPACT_ATOMS: atom_id res chain seq x y z
N TRP A 1 12.64 23.80 6.09
CA TRP A 1 12.00 23.57 4.79
C TRP A 1 11.50 22.13 4.74
N GLY A 2 10.23 21.89 4.40
CA GLY A 2 9.58 20.56 4.35
C GLY A 2 9.47 19.96 2.95
N GLY A 3 9.89 20.68 1.91
CA GLY A 3 9.80 20.24 0.52
C GLY A 3 9.10 21.26 -0.36
N SER A 4 7.99 21.83 0.11
CA SER A 4 7.21 22.87 -0.57
C SER A 4 7.13 24.20 0.19
N SER A 5 7.38 24.18 1.50
CA SER A 5 7.34 25.39 2.35
C SER A 5 8.22 25.24 3.59
N CYS A 6 8.42 26.34 4.33
CA CYS A 6 8.99 26.28 5.67
C CYS A 6 7.97 25.69 6.65
N LEU A 7 8.45 24.84 7.57
CA LEU A 7 7.60 24.21 8.58
C LEU A 7 7.75 24.95 9.91
N PRO A 8 6.64 25.20 10.64
CA PRO A 8 6.72 25.69 12.02
C PRO A 8 7.32 24.62 12.94
N LYS A 9 7.80 25.03 14.12
CA LYS A 9 8.21 24.09 15.17
C LYS A 9 7.02 23.22 15.58
N GLY A 10 7.24 21.91 15.71
CA GLY A 10 6.19 20.95 16.05
C GLY A 10 5.23 20.62 14.89
N ALA A 11 5.57 21.00 13.65
CA ALA A 11 4.79 20.62 12.48
C ALA A 11 4.65 19.10 12.35
N SER A 12 3.49 18.67 11.83
CA SER A 12 3.26 17.26 11.49
C SER A 12 4.15 16.80 10.34
N SER A 13 4.57 15.54 10.37
CA SER A 13 5.32 14.91 9.28
C SER A 13 4.55 14.89 7.96
N LEU A 14 3.21 14.96 7.98
CA LEU A 14 2.36 15.05 6.79
C LEU A 14 2.68 16.26 5.90
N LEU A 15 3.25 17.32 6.48
CA LEU A 15 3.64 18.53 5.75
C LEU A 15 5.01 18.38 5.07
N ILE A 16 5.72 17.27 5.29
CA ILE A 16 6.97 16.96 4.61
C ILE A 16 6.62 16.30 3.27
N THR A 17 6.77 17.06 2.18
CA THR A 17 6.43 16.68 0.80
C THR A 17 7.66 16.30 -0.04
N SER A 18 8.83 16.20 0.59
CA SER A 18 10.08 15.71 -0.04
C SER A 18 10.50 14.38 0.57
N SER A 19 10.64 13.34 -0.26
CA SER A 19 11.09 12.01 0.17
C SER A 19 12.47 12.04 0.84
N GLY A 20 13.39 12.83 0.31
CA GLY A 20 14.73 12.98 0.87
C GLY A 20 14.75 13.70 2.22
N ILE A 21 13.78 14.57 2.50
CA ILE A 21 13.61 15.18 3.83
C ILE A 21 12.91 14.18 4.76
N CYS A 22 11.90 13.47 4.25
CA CYS A 22 11.18 12.44 5.00
C CYS A 22 12.10 11.36 5.56
N ALA A 23 13.04 10.87 4.74
CA ALA A 23 14.04 9.86 5.14
C ALA A 23 14.96 10.29 6.31
N ARG A 24 15.00 11.59 6.62
CA ARG A 24 15.80 12.18 7.71
C ARG A 24 14.98 13.14 8.56
N SER A 25 13.66 12.97 8.62
CA SER A 25 12.77 13.95 9.26
C SER A 25 13.10 14.16 10.73
N GLU A 26 13.44 13.08 11.43
CA GLU A 26 13.80 13.12 12.85
C GLU A 26 15.13 13.85 13.05
N SER A 27 16.19 13.47 12.34
CA SER A 27 17.51 14.06 12.52
C SER A 27 17.64 15.48 11.96
N ALA A 28 16.89 15.83 10.91
CA ALA A 28 16.97 17.13 10.27
C ALA A 28 15.99 18.17 10.84
N LEU A 29 14.82 17.72 11.32
CA LEU A 29 13.73 18.61 11.73
C LEU A 29 13.21 18.33 13.15
N GLY A 30 13.63 17.24 13.80
CA GLY A 30 13.05 16.79 15.07
C GLY A 30 11.59 16.35 14.93
N ILE A 31 11.20 15.86 13.75
CA ILE A 31 9.82 15.43 13.45
C ILE A 31 9.82 13.92 13.19
N PRO A 32 9.22 13.11 14.06
CA PRO A 32 9.19 11.66 13.89
C PRO A 32 8.25 11.29 12.75
N SER A 33 8.64 10.30 11.94
CA SER A 33 7.84 9.83 10.82
C SER A 33 7.88 8.31 10.67
N GLY A 34 6.82 7.75 10.08
CA GLY A 34 6.71 6.33 9.73
C GLY A 34 7.26 6.01 8.34
N GLY A 35 7.86 6.98 7.65
CA GLY A 35 8.40 6.84 6.30
C GLY A 35 7.56 7.54 5.22
N TRP A 36 7.98 7.33 3.97
CA TRP A 36 7.43 8.02 2.79
C TRP A 36 6.29 7.23 2.15
N SER A 37 5.10 7.85 2.04
CA SER A 37 3.93 7.23 1.39
C SER A 37 4.01 7.19 -0.13
N GLY A 38 4.81 8.07 -0.74
CA GLY A 38 4.78 8.32 -2.17
C GLY A 38 4.53 9.80 -2.52
N THR A 39 3.88 10.53 -1.62
CA THR A 39 3.54 11.95 -1.80
C THR A 39 3.87 12.81 -0.57
N SER A 40 3.87 12.21 0.61
CA SER A 40 4.22 12.87 1.87
C SER A 40 4.88 11.88 2.82
N CYS A 41 5.47 12.40 3.86
CA CYS A 41 5.84 11.60 5.01
C CYS A 41 4.59 11.24 5.81
N VAL A 42 4.60 10.09 6.48
CA VAL A 42 3.49 9.61 7.31
C VAL A 42 3.84 9.78 8.80
N PRO A 43 2.88 10.05 9.70
CA PRO A 43 3.15 10.07 11.13
C PRO A 43 3.78 8.76 11.62
N ALA A 44 4.65 8.87 12.62
CA ALA A 44 5.27 7.69 13.22
C ALA A 44 4.20 6.74 13.77
N GLY A 45 4.36 5.44 13.50
CA GLY A 45 3.45 4.39 13.96
C GLY A 45 2.12 4.28 13.19
N THR A 46 1.85 5.13 12.19
CA THR A 46 0.61 5.08 11.41
C THR A 46 0.80 4.57 9.98
N MET A 47 2.00 4.09 9.64
CA MET A 47 2.32 3.63 8.28
C MET A 47 1.65 2.28 8.02
N THR A 48 0.88 2.20 6.93
CA THR A 48 0.18 1.00 6.47
C THR A 48 0.33 0.83 4.97
N CYS A 49 0.04 -0.36 4.43
CA CYS A 49 0.03 -0.57 2.98
C CYS A 49 -0.94 0.39 2.28
N SER A 50 -2.13 0.60 2.85
CA SER A 50 -3.14 1.52 2.31
C SER A 50 -2.71 2.99 2.31
N SER A 51 -1.71 3.37 3.12
CA SER A 51 -1.12 4.71 3.11
C SER A 51 -0.22 4.94 1.90
N ILE A 52 0.26 3.89 1.24
CA ILE A 52 1.21 3.98 0.13
C ILE A 52 0.48 4.36 -1.17
N THR A 53 0.89 5.46 -1.78
CA THR A 53 0.27 6.04 -2.98
C THR A 53 1.09 5.81 -4.25
N ARG A 54 2.26 5.18 -4.16
CA ARG A 54 3.10 4.86 -5.32
C ARG A 54 3.41 3.37 -5.45
N PRO A 55 3.29 2.80 -6.67
CA PRO A 55 3.52 1.36 -6.89
C PRO A 55 4.93 0.92 -6.53
N GLY A 56 5.95 1.71 -6.86
CA GLY A 56 7.34 1.39 -6.52
C GLY A 56 7.60 1.35 -5.01
N VAL A 57 6.96 2.24 -4.23
CA VAL A 57 7.05 2.19 -2.76
C VAL A 57 6.33 0.97 -2.22
N CYS A 58 5.19 0.61 -2.80
CA CYS A 58 4.40 -0.55 -2.38
C CYS A 58 5.14 -1.87 -2.63
N ASN A 59 5.74 -2.02 -3.81
CA ASN A 59 6.48 -3.23 -4.17
C ASN A 59 7.77 -3.40 -3.36
N ASP A 60 8.33 -2.29 -2.85
CA ASP A 60 9.52 -2.28 -2.00
C ASP A 60 9.18 -2.10 -0.50
N ALA A 61 7.92 -2.23 -0.10
CA ALA A 61 7.45 -1.82 1.23
C ALA A 61 8.14 -2.60 2.36
N ALA A 62 8.42 -3.89 2.15
CA ALA A 62 9.15 -4.71 3.13
C ALA A 62 10.57 -4.17 3.36
N ALA A 63 11.29 -3.79 2.29
CA ALA A 63 12.66 -3.30 2.38
C ALA A 63 12.77 -1.85 2.87
N ARG A 64 11.79 -1.00 2.53
CA ARG A 64 11.84 0.45 2.80
C ARG A 64 11.12 0.86 4.07
N LEU A 65 10.07 0.15 4.44
CA LEU A 65 9.09 0.55 5.45
C LEU A 65 8.81 -0.55 6.48
N SER A 66 9.45 -1.72 6.34
CA SER A 66 9.20 -2.91 7.17
C SER A 66 7.72 -3.32 7.19
N LEU A 67 7.02 -3.12 6.07
CA LEU A 67 5.61 -3.50 5.90
C LEU A 67 5.48 -4.72 5.00
N ASP A 68 4.67 -5.70 5.45
CA ASP A 68 4.32 -6.87 4.66
C ASP A 68 3.10 -6.57 3.77
N CYS A 69 3.36 -5.85 2.68
CA CYS A 69 2.33 -5.55 1.68
C CYS A 69 2.29 -6.64 0.60
N ALA A 70 1.10 -7.13 0.31
CA ALA A 70 0.85 -8.06 -0.79
C ALA A 70 1.08 -7.42 -2.17
N GLY A 71 0.96 -6.09 -2.23
CA GLY A 71 1.48 -5.29 -3.33
C GLY A 71 0.43 -4.39 -3.98
N TRP A 72 0.79 -3.88 -5.16
CA TRP A 72 -0.05 -2.93 -5.89
C TRP A 72 -1.13 -3.65 -6.72
N SER A 73 -2.40 -3.24 -6.56
CA SER A 73 -3.56 -3.77 -7.30
C SER A 73 -3.75 -3.17 -8.70
N GLY A 74 -3.03 -2.08 -8.98
CA GLY A 74 -3.18 -1.24 -10.18
C GLY A 74 -3.50 0.22 -9.83
N ASN A 75 -4.18 0.46 -8.71
CA ASN A 75 -4.50 1.79 -8.20
C ASN A 75 -4.20 1.99 -6.70
N LYS A 76 -4.04 0.91 -5.93
CA LYS A 76 -3.84 0.98 -4.48
C LYS A 76 -2.86 -0.11 -4.02
N CYS A 77 -2.18 0.16 -2.93
CA CYS A 77 -1.34 -0.81 -2.24
C CYS A 77 -2.15 -1.52 -1.15
N PHE A 78 -2.10 -2.85 -1.13
CA PHE A 78 -2.88 -3.68 -0.21
C PHE A 78 -1.99 -4.62 0.60
N ALA A 79 -2.45 -4.95 1.80
CA ALA A 79 -2.00 -6.14 2.51
C ALA A 79 -2.67 -7.41 1.95
N SER A 80 -2.19 -8.57 2.37
CA SER A 80 -2.75 -9.86 1.93
C SER A 80 -4.22 -10.00 2.36
N GLY A 81 -5.08 -10.51 1.48
CA GLY A 81 -6.50 -10.73 1.73
C GLY A 81 -7.38 -9.48 1.81
N GLU A 82 -6.82 -8.28 1.71
CA GLU A 82 -7.60 -7.02 1.75
C GLU A 82 -8.37 -6.69 0.46
N PRO A 83 -7.81 -6.83 -0.76
CA PRO A 83 -8.48 -6.30 -1.95
C PRO A 83 -9.69 -7.13 -2.34
N LYS A 84 -10.76 -6.47 -2.77
CA LYS A 84 -11.82 -7.13 -3.56
C LYS A 84 -11.35 -7.28 -5.01
N CYS A 85 -11.84 -8.29 -5.73
CA CYS A 85 -11.51 -8.47 -7.14
C CYS A 85 -11.79 -7.20 -7.97
N THR A 86 -12.88 -6.49 -7.68
CA THR A 86 -13.25 -5.23 -8.36
C THR A 86 -12.29 -4.07 -8.10
N GLU A 87 -11.39 -4.18 -7.11
CA GLU A 87 -10.35 -3.20 -6.80
C GLU A 87 -9.01 -3.52 -7.50
N VAL A 88 -8.95 -4.68 -8.20
CA VAL A 88 -7.80 -5.08 -9.02
C VAL A 88 -8.03 -4.60 -10.45
N THR A 89 -7.34 -3.53 -10.83
CA THR A 89 -7.58 -2.86 -12.12
C THR A 89 -6.65 -3.33 -13.24
N GLY A 90 -5.59 -4.08 -12.94
CA GLY A 90 -4.67 -4.61 -13.95
C GLY A 90 -4.97 -6.06 -14.34
N GLN A 91 -5.11 -6.36 -15.63
CA GLN A 91 -5.35 -7.72 -16.13
C GLN A 91 -4.33 -8.75 -15.61
N SER A 92 -3.03 -8.47 -15.74
CA SER A 92 -1.97 -9.38 -15.27
C SER A 92 -1.99 -9.57 -13.75
N ILE A 93 -2.42 -8.54 -13.02
CA ILE A 93 -2.58 -8.59 -11.57
C ILE A 93 -3.79 -9.45 -11.21
N CYS A 94 -4.92 -9.28 -11.90
CA CYS A 94 -6.11 -10.11 -11.72
C CYS A 94 -5.82 -11.58 -11.96
N LYS A 95 -5.11 -11.91 -13.05
CA LYS A 95 -4.69 -13.28 -13.38
C LYS A 95 -3.77 -13.92 -12.34
N THR A 96 -3.10 -13.14 -11.51
CA THR A 96 -2.19 -13.60 -10.45
C THR A 96 -2.72 -13.29 -9.04
N SER A 97 -3.99 -12.92 -8.93
CA SER A 97 -4.63 -12.44 -7.70
C SER A 97 -4.58 -13.44 -6.55
N MET A 98 -4.69 -14.74 -6.84
CA MET A 98 -4.59 -15.79 -5.81
C MET A 98 -3.18 -15.85 -5.21
N ALA A 99 -2.14 -15.86 -6.05
CA ALA A 99 -0.75 -15.90 -5.57
C ALA A 99 -0.32 -14.60 -4.91
N LYS A 100 -0.85 -13.47 -5.39
CA LYS A 100 -0.44 -12.13 -4.92
C LYS A 100 -1.19 -11.68 -3.68
N PHE A 101 -2.52 -11.84 -3.67
CA PHE A 101 -3.41 -11.29 -2.66
C PHE A 101 -4.21 -12.36 -1.90
N GLY A 102 -4.13 -13.63 -2.29
CA GLY A 102 -4.92 -14.70 -1.66
C GLY A 102 -6.41 -14.67 -2.02
N ILE A 103 -6.80 -14.02 -3.11
CA ILE A 103 -8.19 -13.92 -3.57
C ILE A 103 -8.36 -14.59 -4.94
N ASN A 104 -9.46 -15.31 -5.14
CA ASN A 104 -9.75 -15.95 -6.43
C ASN A 104 -10.56 -15.01 -7.33
N CYS A 105 -9.92 -14.49 -8.39
CA CYS A 105 -10.55 -13.58 -9.33
C CYS A 105 -10.35 -14.02 -10.79
N VAL A 106 -11.28 -13.62 -11.65
CA VAL A 106 -11.26 -13.87 -13.09
C VAL A 106 -11.38 -12.54 -13.84
N TRP A 107 -10.63 -12.40 -14.93
CA TRP A 107 -10.69 -11.26 -15.83
C TRP A 107 -11.68 -11.54 -16.96
N ASN A 108 -12.68 -10.68 -17.15
CA ASN A 108 -13.72 -10.90 -18.18
C ASN A 108 -13.44 -10.21 -19.53
N GLY A 109 -12.28 -9.57 -19.68
CA GLY A 109 -11.91 -8.77 -20.85
C GLY A 109 -11.77 -7.28 -20.54
N ASP A 110 -12.49 -6.79 -19.54
CA ASP A 110 -12.52 -5.37 -19.16
C ASP A 110 -12.20 -5.13 -17.67
N SER A 111 -12.70 -6.00 -16.80
CA SER A 111 -12.58 -5.82 -15.35
C SER A 111 -12.35 -7.16 -14.63
N CYS A 112 -11.88 -7.07 -13.39
CA CYS A 112 -11.61 -8.21 -12.53
C CYS A 112 -12.79 -8.48 -11.59
N PHE A 113 -13.25 -9.73 -11.52
CA PHE A 113 -14.42 -10.14 -10.74
C PHE A 113 -14.14 -11.38 -9.92
N PRO A 114 -14.88 -11.63 -8.83
CA PRO A 114 -14.83 -12.90 -8.14
C PRO A 114 -15.13 -14.03 -9.11
N ASP A 115 -14.38 -15.12 -9.02
CA ASP A 115 -14.74 -16.34 -9.72
C ASP A 115 -16.10 -16.82 -9.20
N GLY A 116 -17.12 -16.86 -10.08
CA GLY A 116 -18.46 -17.30 -9.75
C GLY A 116 -18.58 -18.81 -9.49
N GLY A 117 -17.45 -19.53 -9.49
CA GLY A 117 -17.36 -20.92 -9.07
C GLY A 117 -17.84 -21.10 -7.63
N SER A 118 -19.08 -21.52 -7.48
CA SER A 118 -19.63 -22.07 -6.25
C SER A 118 -18.68 -23.14 -5.73
N ASN A 119 -18.00 -22.94 -4.60
CA ASN A 119 -17.24 -24.01 -3.98
C ASN A 119 -17.75 -24.29 -2.57
N SER A 120 -18.70 -25.21 -2.55
CA SER A 120 -19.01 -26.14 -1.49
C SER A 120 -17.75 -26.92 -1.07
N SER A 121 -16.87 -26.33 -0.27
CA SER A 121 -15.80 -27.11 0.39
C SER A 121 -15.09 -26.32 1.49
N MET A 122 -15.79 -26.01 2.58
CA MET A 122 -15.21 -25.95 3.93
C MET A 122 -16.33 -26.16 4.97
N GLN A 123 -16.68 -27.44 5.21
CA GLN A 123 -17.12 -27.97 6.51
C GLN A 123 -17.34 -29.50 6.40
N GLN A 124 -16.26 -30.27 6.41
CA GLN A 124 -16.25 -31.66 6.87
C GLN A 124 -14.93 -31.94 7.61
N LYS A 125 -15.07 -32.15 8.93
CA LYS A 125 -14.16 -32.64 9.99
C LYS A 125 -14.56 -31.87 11.26
N ALA A 126 -15.11 -32.45 12.32
CA ALA A 126 -15.23 -33.84 12.77
C ALA A 126 -16.62 -34.08 13.37
#